data_AF-A0A956HA97-F1
#
_entry.id   AF-A0A956HA97-F1
#
_cell.length_a   1.000
_cell.length_b   1.000
_cell.length_c   1.000
_cell.angle_alpha   90.00
_cell.angle_beta   90.00
_cell.angle_gamma   90.00
#
_symmetry.space_group_name_H-M   'P 1'
#
loop_
_entity.id
_entity.type
_entity.pdbx_description
1 polymer ?
#
loop_
_entity_poly.entity_id
_entity_poly.type
_entity_poly.pdbx_seq_one_letter_code
_entity_poly.pdbx_strand_id
1 'polypeptide(L)'
;MPVSPEIEWILIACGLIAHADGHLDGNEVERLMSMVDDQIPADEYADWLDLLGDREALEARYAALPEPPASQHRSLLEEAWTMAMVDGTRNTEELLVLTRIAERLGVDPMQLEFWREAWTQAEREYAVRVAELAALCLGGDKPLFEDDHSPFLDMIQRLPTSNDERERLGTLAHQPPGDRDELARALAALPRPRRVQAFRLVAALVRGSVDSDTANERFAEIARTAGLIHLDELHR
;
A
#
# COMPACT_ATOMS: atom_id res chain seq x y z
N MET A 1 6.95 -23.16 6.13
CA MET A 1 8.39 -22.82 5.97
C MET A 1 8.55 -21.56 6.81
N PRO A 2 9.22 -21.57 7.97
CA PRO A 2 9.08 -20.48 8.93
C PRO A 2 9.29 -19.10 8.30
N VAL A 3 8.46 -18.14 8.69
CA VAL A 3 8.60 -16.74 8.26
C VAL A 3 10.06 -16.28 8.45
N SER A 4 10.60 -15.59 7.43
CA SER A 4 11.98 -15.13 7.50
C SER A 4 12.15 -14.04 8.57
N PRO A 5 13.33 -13.87 9.17
CA PRO A 5 13.54 -12.84 10.20
C PRO A 5 13.23 -11.41 9.72
N GLU A 6 13.41 -11.15 8.41
CA GLU A 6 13.08 -9.86 7.81
C GLU A 6 11.56 -9.62 7.78
N ILE A 7 10.80 -10.63 7.37
CA ILE A 7 9.33 -10.56 7.32
C ILE A 7 8.73 -10.55 8.71
N GLU A 8 9.32 -11.27 9.65
CA GLU A 8 8.97 -11.22 11.05
C GLU A 8 9.09 -9.78 11.59
N TRP A 9 10.19 -9.11 11.29
CA TRP A 9 10.40 -7.71 11.69
C TRP A 9 9.39 -6.76 11.06
N ILE A 10 9.08 -6.92 9.78
CA ILE A 10 8.08 -6.10 9.07
C ILE A 10 6.70 -6.29 9.70
N LEU A 11 6.27 -7.54 9.92
CA LEU A 11 4.99 -7.87 10.54
C LEU A 11 4.84 -7.25 11.92
N ILE A 12 5.87 -7.40 12.77
CA ILE A 12 5.85 -6.85 14.12
C ILE A 12 5.88 -5.32 14.10
N ALA A 13 6.71 -4.70 13.25
CA ALA A 13 6.78 -3.24 13.17
C ALA A 13 5.46 -2.63 12.68
N CYS A 14 4.89 -3.16 11.60
CA CYS A 14 3.61 -2.70 11.07
C CYS A 14 2.45 -3.00 12.03
N GLY A 15 2.45 -4.16 12.70
CA GLY A 15 1.45 -4.49 13.73
C GLY A 15 1.48 -3.52 14.90
N LEU A 16 2.67 -3.17 15.41
CA LEU A 16 2.80 -2.17 16.47
C LEU A 16 2.30 -0.78 16.05
N ILE A 17 2.52 -0.41 14.78
CA ILE A 17 2.00 0.84 14.21
C ILE A 17 0.48 0.81 14.14
N ALA A 18 -0.11 -0.29 13.65
CA ALA A 18 -1.56 -0.45 13.59
C ALA A 18 -2.20 -0.34 14.99
N HIS A 19 -1.54 -0.84 16.03
CA HIS A 19 -2.02 -0.72 17.42
C HIS A 19 -1.76 0.64 18.08
N ALA A 20 -1.20 1.62 17.38
CA ALA A 20 -0.68 2.84 18.00
C ALA A 20 -1.76 3.66 18.73
N ASP A 21 -2.95 3.76 18.14
CA ASP A 21 -4.09 4.50 18.72
C ASP A 21 -4.95 3.66 19.69
N GLY A 22 -4.58 2.39 19.87
CA GLY A 22 -5.28 1.45 20.75
C GLY A 22 -6.55 0.85 20.15
N HIS A 23 -6.83 1.11 18.88
CA HIS A 23 -7.82 0.39 18.09
C HIS A 23 -7.10 -0.43 17.01
N LEU A 24 -7.61 -1.62 16.73
CA LEU A 24 -7.20 -2.38 15.56
C LEU A 24 -8.48 -2.86 14.91
N ASP A 25 -8.76 -2.36 13.71
CA ASP A 25 -9.92 -2.77 12.95
C ASP A 25 -9.60 -3.96 12.02
N GLY A 26 -10.64 -4.65 11.54
CA GLY A 26 -10.45 -5.81 10.67
C GLY A 26 -9.80 -5.45 9.33
N ASN A 27 -9.94 -4.22 8.85
CA ASN A 27 -9.35 -3.78 7.59
C ASN A 27 -7.84 -3.57 7.72
N GLU A 28 -7.37 -3.03 8.86
CA GLU A 28 -5.94 -2.85 9.16
C GLU A 28 -5.21 -4.20 9.22
N VAL A 29 -5.84 -5.21 9.83
CA VAL A 29 -5.30 -6.58 9.88
C VAL A 29 -5.27 -7.22 8.49
N GLU A 30 -6.37 -7.17 7.74
CA GLU A 30 -6.41 -7.71 6.37
C GLU A 30 -5.37 -7.03 5.47
N ARG A 31 -5.17 -5.72 5.61
CA ARG A 31 -4.16 -4.97 4.86
C ARG A 31 -2.75 -5.37 5.26
N LEU A 32 -2.46 -5.46 6.56
CA LEU A 32 -1.18 -5.92 7.07
C LEU A 32 -0.83 -7.30 6.51
N MET A 33 -1.79 -8.23 6.52
CA MET A 33 -1.59 -9.54 5.93
C MET A 33 -1.38 -9.46 4.41
N SER A 34 -2.11 -8.60 3.70
CA SER A 34 -1.93 -8.43 2.25
C SER A 34 -0.53 -7.92 1.84
N MET A 35 0.15 -7.16 2.72
CA MET A 35 1.52 -6.69 2.47
C MET A 35 2.54 -7.83 2.44
N VAL A 36 2.24 -8.95 3.10
CA VAL A 36 3.16 -10.07 3.28
C VAL A 36 2.55 -11.44 2.91
N ASP A 37 1.38 -11.47 2.27
CA ASP A 37 0.55 -12.67 2.04
C ASP A 37 1.32 -13.79 1.32
N ASP A 38 2.09 -13.44 0.28
CA ASP A 38 2.94 -14.40 -0.46
C ASP A 38 4.16 -14.90 0.33
N GLN A 39 4.41 -14.35 1.52
CA GLN A 39 5.61 -14.56 2.35
C GLN A 39 5.30 -15.26 3.67
N ILE A 40 4.01 -15.41 4.03
CA ILE A 40 3.56 -16.18 5.18
C ILE A 40 3.10 -17.57 4.71
N PRO A 41 3.63 -18.65 5.28
CA PRO A 41 3.11 -19.99 5.04
C PRO A 41 1.66 -20.13 5.47
N ALA A 42 0.85 -20.84 4.67
CA ALA A 42 -0.56 -21.06 4.99
C ALA A 42 -0.81 -21.73 6.35
N ASP A 43 0.15 -22.53 6.82
CA ASP A 43 0.11 -23.19 8.13
C ASP A 43 0.44 -22.27 9.32
N GLU A 44 1.05 -21.11 9.07
CA GLU A 44 1.42 -20.11 10.09
C GLU A 44 0.49 -18.88 10.07
N TYR A 45 -0.37 -18.75 9.04
CA TYR A 45 -1.22 -17.58 8.81
C TYR A 45 -2.17 -17.28 9.98
N ALA A 46 -2.82 -18.30 10.54
CA ALA A 46 -3.73 -18.13 11.67
C ALA A 46 -3.00 -17.69 12.95
N ASP A 47 -1.83 -18.27 13.21
CA ASP A 47 -1.01 -17.89 14.37
C ASP A 47 -0.51 -16.44 14.27
N TRP A 48 -0.18 -16.00 13.04
CA TRP A 48 0.18 -14.60 12.79
C TRP A 48 -1.00 -13.66 12.96
N LEU A 49 -2.19 -14.01 12.47
CA LEU A 49 -3.41 -13.22 12.71
C LEU A 49 -3.70 -13.09 14.22
N ASP A 50 -3.61 -14.18 14.97
CA ASP A 50 -3.84 -14.18 16.41
C ASP A 50 -2.81 -13.30 17.14
N LEU A 51 -1.53 -13.38 16.76
CA LEU A 51 -0.48 -12.53 17.32
C LEU A 51 -0.72 -11.06 16.99
N LEU A 52 -1.02 -10.73 15.73
CA LEU A 52 -1.25 -9.36 15.28
C LEU A 52 -2.49 -8.73 15.95
N GLY A 53 -3.48 -9.55 16.33
CA GLY A 53 -4.64 -9.10 17.09
C GLY A 53 -4.36 -8.79 18.56
N ASP A 54 -3.24 -9.24 19.12
CA ASP A 54 -2.88 -9.08 20.53
C ASP A 54 -1.67 -8.13 20.70
N ARG A 55 -1.97 -6.90 21.12
CA ARG A 55 -0.96 -5.87 21.38
C ARG A 55 0.09 -6.28 22.41
N GLU A 56 -0.30 -6.96 23.48
CA GLU A 56 0.65 -7.35 24.53
C GLU A 56 1.59 -8.45 24.02
N ALA A 57 1.06 -9.41 23.28
CA ALA A 57 1.85 -10.44 22.63
C ALA A 57 2.82 -9.85 21.58
N LEU A 58 2.36 -8.88 20.80
CA LEU A 58 3.19 -8.13 19.85
C LEU A 58 4.36 -7.41 20.53
N GLU A 59 4.11 -6.68 21.61
CA GLU A 59 5.15 -5.98 22.37
C GLU A 59 6.15 -6.95 22.99
N ALA A 60 5.68 -8.08 23.52
CA ALA A 60 6.54 -9.14 24.03
C ALA A 60 7.40 -9.76 22.93
N ARG A 61 6.83 -10.01 21.74
CA ARG A 61 7.56 -10.54 20.60
C ARG A 61 8.59 -9.54 20.11
N TYR A 62 8.21 -8.28 19.96
CA TYR A 62 9.11 -7.18 19.61
C TYR A 62 10.30 -7.12 20.55
N ALA A 63 10.09 -7.10 21.88
CA ALA A 63 11.17 -7.04 22.86
C ALA A 63 12.15 -8.23 22.75
N ALA A 64 11.66 -9.40 22.32
CA ALA A 64 12.46 -10.60 22.15
C ALA A 64 13.19 -10.70 20.80
N LEU A 65 12.83 -9.87 19.80
CA LEU A 65 13.43 -9.96 18.47
C LEU A 65 14.94 -9.62 18.48
N PRO A 66 15.78 -10.43 17.83
CA PRO A 66 17.16 -10.04 17.57
C PRO A 66 17.19 -8.83 16.62
N GLU A 67 18.14 -7.92 16.81
CA GLU A 67 18.28 -6.76 15.91
C GLU A 67 18.54 -7.20 14.47
N PRO A 68 17.84 -6.61 13.48
CA PRO A 68 18.07 -6.91 12.08
C PRO A 68 19.38 -6.25 11.62
N PRO A 69 20.04 -6.77 10.57
CA PRO A 69 21.20 -6.12 9.96
C PRO A 69 20.91 -4.65 9.58
N ALA A 70 21.91 -3.78 9.77
CA ALA A 70 21.79 -2.35 9.47
C ALA A 70 21.34 -2.04 8.03
N SER A 71 21.65 -2.93 7.07
CA SER A 71 21.21 -2.82 5.68
C SER A 71 19.69 -2.92 5.51
N GLN A 72 18.96 -3.48 6.48
CA GLN A 72 17.50 -3.66 6.44
C GLN A 72 16.74 -2.57 7.19
N HIS A 73 17.41 -1.75 8.01
CA HIS A 73 16.73 -0.78 8.89
C HIS A 73 15.85 0.19 8.10
N ARG A 74 16.39 0.72 7.00
CA ARG A 74 15.67 1.69 6.18
C ARG A 74 14.42 1.10 5.54
N SER A 75 14.51 -0.09 4.93
CA SER A 75 13.36 -0.72 4.27
C SER A 75 12.29 -1.13 5.29
N LEU A 76 12.69 -1.67 6.44
CA LEU A 76 11.78 -2.01 7.52
C LEU A 76 10.99 -0.78 8.01
N LEU A 77 11.69 0.33 8.27
CA LEU A 77 11.06 1.58 8.70
C LEU A 77 10.18 2.20 7.61
N GLU A 78 10.54 2.01 6.34
CA GLU A 78 9.71 2.44 5.20
C GLU A 78 8.39 1.68 5.17
N GLU A 79 8.41 0.35 5.25
CA GLU A 79 7.19 -0.47 5.28
C GLU A 79 6.30 -0.14 6.48
N ALA A 80 6.89 0.02 7.67
CA ALA A 80 6.17 0.44 8.87
C ALA A 80 5.55 1.84 8.72
N TRP A 81 6.24 2.76 8.05
CA TRP A 81 5.71 4.08 7.75
C TRP A 81 4.59 4.06 6.71
N THR A 82 4.71 3.22 5.68
CA THR A 82 3.63 3.03 4.70
C THR A 82 2.36 2.52 5.39
N MET A 83 2.47 1.62 6.38
CA MET A 83 1.33 1.21 7.20
C MET A 83 0.69 2.39 7.95
N ALA A 84 1.47 3.27 8.58
CA ALA A 84 0.94 4.46 9.27
C ALA A 84 0.20 5.46 8.34
N MET A 85 0.44 5.38 7.02
CA MET A 85 -0.20 6.27 6.05
C MET A 85 -1.58 5.77 5.58
N VAL A 86 -1.96 4.57 5.99
CA VAL A 86 -3.13 3.83 5.46
C VAL A 86 -4.45 4.27 6.09
N ASP A 87 -4.45 4.92 7.25
CA ASP A 87 -5.71 5.41 7.85
C ASP A 87 -5.97 6.88 7.52
N GLY A 88 -5.04 7.50 6.78
CA GLY A 88 -5.18 8.84 6.21
C GLY A 88 -5.15 9.97 7.24
N THR A 89 -5.18 9.64 8.53
CA THR A 89 -4.88 10.52 9.65
C THR A 89 -3.43 10.31 10.06
N ARG A 90 -2.59 11.34 9.92
CA ARG A 90 -1.21 11.27 10.40
C ARG A 90 -1.22 11.42 11.91
N ASN A 91 -1.31 10.31 12.62
CA ASN A 91 -1.47 10.38 14.06
C ASN A 91 -0.11 10.53 14.74
N THR A 92 -0.10 11.34 15.80
CA THR A 92 1.10 11.54 16.62
C THR A 92 1.54 10.22 17.26
N GLU A 93 0.61 9.30 17.48
CA GLU A 93 0.81 8.01 18.13
C GLU A 93 1.62 7.03 17.25
N GLU A 94 1.29 6.90 15.96
CA GLU A 94 2.04 6.05 15.02
C GLU A 94 3.49 6.55 14.87
N LEU A 95 3.67 7.87 14.84
CA LEU A 95 5.00 8.48 14.79
C LEU A 95 5.81 8.17 16.05
N LEU A 96 5.19 8.16 17.24
CA LEU A 96 5.87 7.76 18.47
C LEU A 96 6.33 6.30 18.40
N VAL A 97 5.50 5.40 17.87
CA VAL A 97 5.87 3.99 17.69
C VAL A 97 7.01 3.84 16.69
N LEU A 98 6.94 4.50 15.52
CA LEU A 98 8.00 4.46 14.52
C LEU A 98 9.32 5.00 15.07
N THR A 99 9.26 6.09 15.84
CA THR A 99 10.43 6.71 16.48
C THR A 99 11.06 5.74 17.48
N ARG A 100 10.25 5.07 18.32
CA ARG A 100 10.73 4.04 19.26
C ARG A 100 11.42 2.87 18.53
N ILE A 101 10.90 2.44 17.37
CA ILE A 101 11.52 1.38 16.57
C ILE A 101 12.85 1.87 15.99
N ALA A 102 12.88 3.06 15.40
CA ALA A 102 14.08 3.66 14.84
C ALA A 102 15.19 3.88 15.88
N GLU A 103 14.84 4.34 17.09
CA GLU A 103 15.77 4.51 18.21
C GLU A 103 16.41 3.19 18.61
N ARG A 104 15.62 2.10 18.70
CA ARG A 104 16.16 0.76 18.97
C ARG A 104 17.15 0.30 17.89
N LEU A 105 16.88 0.63 16.63
CA LEU A 105 17.75 0.32 15.51
C LEU A 105 18.97 1.25 15.41
N GLY A 106 19.08 2.26 16.29
CA GLY A 106 20.18 3.23 16.28
C GLY A 106 20.12 4.25 15.16
N VAL A 107 18.93 4.48 14.59
CA VAL A 107 18.70 5.49 13.54
C VAL A 107 18.55 6.87 14.16
N ASP A 108 19.25 7.85 13.60
CA ASP A 108 19.20 9.24 14.06
C ASP A 108 17.81 9.87 13.79
N PRO A 109 17.25 10.65 14.74
CA PRO A 109 15.93 11.27 14.56
C PRO A 109 15.82 12.20 13.35
N MET A 110 16.86 12.98 13.03
CA MET A 110 16.84 13.83 11.84
C MET A 110 16.92 13.01 10.55
N GLN A 111 17.65 11.90 10.58
CA GLN A 111 17.68 10.97 9.45
C GLN A 111 16.30 10.33 9.22
N LEU A 112 15.62 9.93 10.29
CA LEU A 112 14.26 9.39 10.21
C LEU A 112 13.29 10.42 9.64
N GLU A 113 13.37 11.69 10.08
CA GLU A 113 12.53 12.78 9.57
C GLU A 113 12.71 12.97 8.06
N PHE A 114 13.96 13.05 7.59
CA PHE A 114 14.28 13.17 6.16
C PHE A 114 13.75 11.99 5.34
N TRP A 115 13.90 10.76 5.83
CA TRP A 115 13.36 9.58 5.16
C TRP A 115 11.84 9.63 5.09
N ARG A 116 11.17 9.97 6.19
CA ARG A 116 9.71 10.09 6.27
C ARG A 116 9.16 11.08 5.25
N GLU A 117 9.78 12.24 5.08
CA GLU A 117 9.35 13.23 4.09
C GLU A 117 9.43 12.66 2.67
N ALA A 118 10.54 11.99 2.34
CA ALA A 118 10.72 11.36 1.03
C ALA A 118 9.72 10.23 0.79
N TRP A 119 9.51 9.34 1.77
CA TRP A 119 8.54 8.24 1.67
C TRP A 119 7.11 8.76 1.55
N THR A 120 6.76 9.77 2.34
CA THR A 120 5.44 10.43 2.27
C THR A 120 5.17 11.00 0.88
N GLN A 121 6.16 11.64 0.27
CA GLN A 121 6.04 12.16 -1.09
C GLN A 121 5.89 11.02 -2.10
N ALA A 122 6.68 9.96 -1.98
CA ALA A 122 6.60 8.80 -2.86
C ALA A 122 5.23 8.09 -2.77
N GLU A 123 4.67 7.91 -1.56
CA GLU A 123 3.35 7.29 -1.38
C GLU A 123 2.21 8.15 -1.95
N ARG A 124 2.31 9.48 -1.79
CA ARG A 124 1.35 10.41 -2.41
C ARG A 124 1.38 10.31 -3.93
N GLU A 125 2.58 10.34 -4.52
CA GLU A 125 2.74 10.19 -5.97
C GLU A 125 2.20 8.84 -6.43
N TYR A 126 2.50 7.77 -5.70
CA TYR A 126 1.98 6.43 -5.98
C TYR A 126 0.46 6.38 -5.95
N ALA A 127 -0.17 6.91 -4.90
CA ALA A 127 -1.63 6.96 -4.75
C ALA A 127 -2.30 7.71 -5.92
N VAL A 128 -1.73 8.85 -6.33
CA VAL A 128 -2.20 9.59 -7.51
C VAL A 128 -2.16 8.71 -8.76
N ARG A 129 -1.04 8.03 -9.03
CA ARG A 129 -0.93 7.18 -10.23
C ARG A 129 -1.87 5.99 -10.22
N VAL A 130 -2.13 5.38 -9.06
CA VAL A 130 -3.09 4.28 -8.94
C VAL A 130 -4.52 4.77 -9.21
N ALA A 131 -4.90 5.92 -8.64
CA ALA A 131 -6.22 6.51 -8.85
C ALA A 131 -6.45 6.93 -10.31
N GLU A 132 -5.47 7.58 -10.93
CA GLU A 132 -5.51 7.97 -12.35
C GLU A 132 -5.60 6.74 -13.26
N LEU A 133 -4.84 5.68 -12.96
CA LEU A 133 -4.90 4.41 -13.69
C LEU A 133 -6.29 3.79 -13.61
N ALA A 134 -6.86 3.67 -12.42
CA ALA A 134 -8.21 3.12 -12.26
C ALA A 134 -9.26 3.95 -13.01
N ALA A 135 -9.22 5.29 -12.88
CA ALA A 135 -10.18 6.17 -13.54
C ALA A 135 -10.09 6.06 -15.08
N LEU A 136 -8.88 6.04 -15.64
CA LEU A 136 -8.68 5.88 -17.09
C LEU A 136 -9.06 4.49 -17.60
N CYS A 137 -8.79 3.43 -16.83
CA CYS A 137 -9.22 2.09 -17.22
C CYS A 137 -10.75 2.00 -17.28
N LEU A 138 -11.44 2.44 -16.22
CA LEU A 138 -12.89 2.34 -16.09
C LEU A 138 -13.63 3.30 -17.04
N GLY A 139 -13.32 4.59 -16.97
CA GLY A 139 -14.04 5.64 -17.70
C GLY A 139 -13.41 6.09 -19.02
N GLY A 140 -12.11 5.87 -19.21
CA GLY A 140 -11.36 6.52 -20.29
C GLY A 140 -11.34 8.03 -20.08
N ASP A 141 -11.82 8.79 -21.07
CA ASP A 141 -11.99 10.25 -21.01
C ASP A 141 -13.36 10.69 -20.47
N LYS A 142 -14.19 9.76 -20.00
CA LYS A 142 -15.56 10.00 -19.53
C LYS A 142 -15.74 9.68 -18.04
N PRO A 143 -16.72 10.30 -17.37
CA PRO A 143 -17.12 9.90 -16.03
C PRO A 143 -17.36 8.38 -15.94
N LEU A 144 -17.02 7.79 -14.80
CA LEU A 144 -17.26 6.38 -14.51
C LEU A 144 -18.76 6.10 -14.49
N PHE A 145 -19.16 4.88 -14.83
CA PHE A 145 -20.53 4.41 -14.61
C PHE A 145 -20.86 4.44 -13.12
N GLU A 146 -22.11 4.73 -12.76
CA GLU A 146 -22.55 4.84 -11.35
C GLU A 146 -22.21 3.58 -10.54
N ASP A 147 -22.38 2.39 -11.13
CA ASP A 147 -22.06 1.10 -10.51
C ASP A 147 -20.55 0.91 -10.25
N ASP A 148 -19.68 1.61 -10.99
CA ASP A 148 -18.22 1.57 -10.81
C ASP A 148 -17.72 2.58 -9.76
N HIS A 149 -18.58 3.50 -9.26
CA HIS A 149 -18.16 4.54 -8.31
C HIS A 149 -17.81 3.98 -6.94
N SER A 150 -18.66 3.13 -6.36
CA SER A 150 -18.40 2.58 -5.03
C SER A 150 -17.13 1.74 -5.00
N PRO A 151 -16.90 0.78 -5.93
CA PRO A 151 -15.66 0.02 -5.96
C PRO A 151 -14.41 0.91 -6.16
N PHE A 152 -14.51 1.94 -7.00
CA PHE A 152 -13.44 2.91 -7.17
C PHE A 152 -13.12 3.66 -5.87
N LEU A 153 -14.13 4.21 -5.19
CA LEU A 153 -13.96 4.94 -3.94
C LEU A 153 -13.41 4.04 -2.82
N ASP A 154 -13.87 2.79 -2.74
CA ASP A 154 -13.36 1.81 -1.78
C ASP A 154 -11.86 1.53 -2.00
N MET A 155 -11.41 1.48 -3.25
CA MET A 155 -9.98 1.40 -3.57
C MET A 155 -9.24 2.68 -3.14
N ILE A 156 -9.78 3.87 -3.41
CA ILE A 156 -9.16 5.15 -3.00
C ILE A 156 -8.98 5.21 -1.48
N GLN A 157 -9.95 4.73 -0.71
CA GLN A 157 -9.87 4.69 0.76
C GLN A 157 -8.76 3.77 1.29
N ARG A 158 -8.23 2.87 0.47
CA ARG A 158 -7.12 1.97 0.81
C ARG A 158 -5.76 2.51 0.43
N LEU A 159 -5.69 3.63 -0.29
CA LEU A 159 -4.40 4.20 -0.73
C LEU A 159 -3.68 4.88 0.46
N PRO A 160 -2.35 4.73 0.57
CA PRO A 160 -1.55 5.29 1.67
C PRO A 160 -1.34 6.80 1.51
N THR A 161 -2.42 7.58 1.68
CA THR A 161 -2.41 9.04 1.56
C THR A 161 -3.43 9.67 2.51
N SER A 162 -3.34 10.98 2.70
CA SER A 162 -4.23 11.72 3.61
C SER A 162 -5.69 11.73 3.16
N ASN A 163 -6.62 11.86 4.11
CA ASN A 163 -8.06 11.94 3.81
C ASN A 163 -8.42 13.05 2.81
N ASP A 164 -7.82 14.25 2.95
CA ASP A 164 -8.01 15.36 2.01
C ASP A 164 -7.59 14.97 0.57
N GLU A 165 -6.53 14.18 0.45
CA GLU A 165 -6.03 13.73 -0.84
C GLU A 165 -6.92 12.62 -1.41
N ARG A 166 -7.46 11.73 -0.56
CA ARG A 166 -8.47 10.74 -0.97
C ARG A 166 -9.73 11.38 -1.51
N GLU A 167 -10.22 12.43 -0.86
CA GLU A 167 -11.37 13.21 -1.35
C GLU A 167 -11.06 13.81 -2.72
N ARG A 168 -9.88 14.43 -2.87
CA ARG A 168 -9.40 14.95 -4.16
C ARG A 168 -9.35 13.86 -5.24
N LEU A 169 -8.78 12.69 -4.93
CA LEU A 169 -8.68 11.56 -5.86
C LEU A 169 -10.05 10.96 -6.20
N GLY A 170 -11.00 10.98 -5.27
CA GLY A 170 -12.39 10.56 -5.50
C GLY A 170 -13.08 11.34 -6.62
N THR A 171 -12.70 12.62 -6.82
CA THR A 171 -13.26 13.45 -7.90
C THR A 171 -12.95 12.91 -9.31
N LEU A 172 -11.92 12.07 -9.46
CA LEU A 172 -11.59 11.42 -10.72
C LEU A 172 -12.69 10.48 -11.24
N ALA A 173 -13.60 10.02 -10.36
CA ALA A 173 -14.79 9.28 -10.77
C ALA A 173 -15.69 10.09 -11.74
N HIS A 174 -15.67 11.41 -11.62
CA HIS A 174 -16.45 12.32 -12.46
C HIS A 174 -15.59 13.04 -13.50
N GLN A 175 -14.29 13.16 -13.26
CA GLN A 175 -13.36 13.91 -14.09
C GLN A 175 -12.06 13.10 -14.25
N PRO A 176 -12.08 12.02 -15.06
CA PRO A 176 -10.87 11.23 -15.27
C PRO A 176 -9.78 12.10 -15.93
N PRO A 177 -8.50 11.74 -15.74
CA PRO A 177 -7.41 12.47 -16.37
C PRO A 177 -7.48 12.29 -17.89
N GLY A 178 -7.22 13.37 -18.64
CA GLY A 178 -7.35 13.37 -20.10
C GLY A 178 -6.14 12.83 -20.86
N ASP A 179 -4.94 12.79 -20.25
CA ASP A 179 -3.71 12.40 -20.93
C ASP A 179 -3.22 11.01 -20.49
N ARG A 180 -3.63 10.00 -21.26
CA ARG A 180 -3.24 8.62 -21.05
C ARG A 180 -1.73 8.39 -21.24
N ASP A 181 -1.10 9.11 -22.16
CA ASP A 181 0.30 8.92 -22.48
C ASP A 181 1.19 9.52 -21.38
N GLU A 182 0.76 10.63 -20.78
CA GLU A 182 1.39 11.19 -19.59
C GLU A 182 1.33 10.21 -18.41
N LEU A 183 0.14 9.65 -18.13
CA LEU A 183 0.02 8.65 -17.08
C LEU A 183 0.93 7.45 -17.36
N ALA A 184 0.95 6.92 -18.59
CA ALA A 184 1.75 5.76 -18.91
C ALA A 184 3.27 6.02 -18.73
N ARG A 185 3.75 7.23 -19.08
CA ARG A 185 5.13 7.66 -18.80
C ARG A 185 5.40 7.78 -17.30
N ALA A 186 4.47 8.36 -16.55
CA ALA A 186 4.59 8.51 -15.10
C ALA A 186 4.63 7.15 -14.39
N LEU A 187 3.76 6.21 -14.80
CA LEU A 187 3.78 4.83 -14.35
C LEU A 187 5.11 4.16 -14.74
N ALA A 188 5.60 4.34 -15.96
CA ALA A 188 6.86 3.74 -16.41
C ALA A 188 8.07 4.18 -15.55
N ALA A 189 8.05 5.40 -15.01
CA ALA A 189 9.09 5.96 -14.15
C ALA A 189 9.10 5.36 -12.72
N LEU A 190 8.00 4.74 -12.28
CA LEU A 190 7.97 4.06 -10.99
C LEU A 190 8.87 2.80 -11.02
N PRO A 191 9.47 2.42 -9.88
CA PRO A 191 10.14 1.14 -9.73
C PRO A 191 9.23 -0.02 -10.14
N ARG A 192 9.78 -1.04 -10.81
CA ARG A 192 8.99 -2.19 -11.32
C ARG A 192 8.06 -2.81 -10.26
N PRO A 193 8.48 -3.06 -9.00
CA PRO A 193 7.59 -3.62 -7.99
C PRO A 193 6.35 -2.75 -7.73
N ARG A 194 6.53 -1.43 -7.61
CA ARG A 194 5.42 -0.48 -7.43
C ARG A 194 4.48 -0.45 -8.64
N ARG A 195 5.03 -0.52 -9.86
CA ARG A 195 4.19 -0.66 -11.07
C ARG A 195 3.32 -1.91 -11.01
N VAL A 196 3.91 -3.07 -10.73
CA VAL A 196 3.16 -4.33 -10.62
C VAL A 196 2.07 -4.22 -9.55
N GLN A 197 2.38 -3.68 -8.38
CA GLN A 197 1.43 -3.46 -7.30
C GLN A 197 0.25 -2.56 -7.73
N ALA A 198 0.53 -1.44 -8.42
CA ALA A 198 -0.51 -0.54 -8.92
C ALA A 198 -1.47 -1.26 -9.86
N PHE A 199 -0.93 -2.02 -10.81
CA PHE A 199 -1.76 -2.77 -11.76
C PHE A 199 -2.54 -3.91 -11.10
N ARG A 200 -1.98 -4.59 -10.09
CA ARG A 200 -2.70 -5.62 -9.33
C ARG A 200 -3.90 -5.05 -8.58
N LEU A 201 -3.73 -3.91 -7.91
CA LEU A 201 -4.82 -3.21 -7.22
C LEU A 201 -5.97 -2.87 -8.18
N VAL A 202 -5.64 -2.36 -9.36
CA VAL A 202 -6.64 -1.94 -10.37
C VAL A 202 -7.27 -3.14 -11.11
N ALA A 203 -6.56 -4.26 -11.24
CA ALA A 203 -7.04 -5.41 -12.01
C ALA A 203 -8.37 -5.99 -11.50
N ALA A 204 -8.62 -5.95 -10.19
CA ALA A 204 -9.89 -6.39 -9.61
C ALA A 204 -11.06 -5.50 -10.04
N LEU A 205 -10.86 -4.18 -10.03
CA LEU A 205 -11.87 -3.21 -10.48
C LEU A 205 -12.18 -3.38 -11.96
N VAL A 206 -11.15 -3.52 -12.80
CA VAL A 206 -11.33 -3.69 -14.25
C VAL A 206 -12.15 -4.94 -14.57
N ARG A 207 -11.88 -6.06 -13.90
CA ARG A 207 -12.67 -7.30 -14.09
C ARG A 207 -14.12 -7.18 -13.64
N GLY A 208 -14.37 -6.41 -12.58
CA GLY A 208 -15.71 -6.20 -12.04
C GLY A 208 -16.50 -5.07 -12.70
N SER A 209 -15.89 -4.32 -13.62
CA SER A 209 -16.48 -3.11 -14.17
C SER A 209 -17.63 -3.35 -15.13
N VAL A 210 -18.51 -2.36 -15.27
CA VAL A 210 -19.69 -2.41 -16.16
C VAL A 210 -19.31 -2.71 -17.61
N ASP A 211 -18.20 -2.13 -18.09
CA ASP A 211 -17.67 -2.32 -19.44
C ASP A 211 -16.30 -3.01 -19.38
N SER A 212 -16.30 -4.23 -18.81
CA SER A 212 -15.08 -4.98 -18.52
C SER A 212 -14.20 -5.20 -19.74
N ASP A 213 -14.78 -5.42 -20.92
CA ASP A 213 -14.00 -5.66 -22.14
C ASP A 213 -13.21 -4.42 -22.54
N THR A 214 -13.87 -3.26 -22.62
CA THR A 214 -13.22 -1.98 -22.94
C THR A 214 -12.22 -1.58 -21.85
N ALA A 215 -12.55 -1.80 -20.58
CA ALA A 215 -11.66 -1.50 -19.47
C ALA A 215 -10.39 -2.38 -19.50
N ASN A 216 -10.54 -3.66 -19.84
CA ASN A 216 -9.40 -4.58 -20.01
C ASN A 216 -8.50 -4.18 -21.18
N GLU A 217 -9.06 -3.74 -22.31
CA GLU A 217 -8.27 -3.26 -23.45
C GLU A 217 -7.40 -2.06 -23.04
N ARG A 218 -7.99 -1.06 -22.37
CA ARG A 218 -7.26 0.12 -21.87
C ARG A 218 -6.20 -0.27 -20.85
N PHE A 219 -6.55 -1.13 -19.89
CA PHE A 219 -5.62 -1.65 -18.88
C PHE A 219 -4.41 -2.33 -19.52
N ALA A 220 -4.62 -3.21 -20.48
CA ALA A 220 -3.56 -3.90 -21.22
C ALA A 220 -2.70 -2.95 -22.05
N GLU A 221 -3.28 -1.88 -22.61
CA GLU A 221 -2.54 -0.88 -23.38
C GLU A 221 -1.65 -0.03 -22.49
N ILE A 222 -2.18 0.48 -21.37
CA ILE A 222 -1.41 1.27 -20.42
C ILE A 222 -0.31 0.41 -19.78
N ALA A 223 -0.60 -0.85 -19.43
CA ALA A 223 0.39 -1.79 -18.90
C ALA A 223 1.58 -1.99 -19.83
N ARG A 224 1.32 -2.19 -21.14
CA ARG A 224 2.38 -2.35 -22.14
C ARG A 224 3.26 -1.11 -22.23
N THR A 225 2.66 0.08 -22.28
CA THR A 225 3.42 1.35 -22.32
C THR A 225 4.18 1.59 -21.02
N ALA A 226 3.64 1.17 -19.88
CA ALA A 226 4.32 1.22 -18.59
C ALA A 226 5.47 0.19 -18.45
N GLY A 227 5.67 -0.68 -19.44
CA GLY A 227 6.74 -1.68 -19.46
C GLY A 227 6.39 -3.02 -18.78
N LEU A 228 5.10 -3.33 -18.61
CA LEU A 228 4.59 -4.60 -18.10
C LEU A 228 4.05 -5.44 -19.28
N ILE A 229 4.95 -6.15 -19.96
CA ILE A 229 4.66 -6.86 -21.22
C ILE A 229 3.92 -8.20 -21.00
N HIS A 230 4.09 -8.82 -19.82
CA HIS A 230 3.45 -10.08 -19.46
C HIS A 230 2.39 -9.87 -18.39
N LEU A 231 1.12 -9.73 -18.82
CA LEU A 231 -0.02 -9.50 -17.92
C LEU A 231 -0.34 -10.71 -17.03
N ASP A 232 0.15 -11.91 -17.37
CA ASP A 232 -0.04 -13.14 -16.58
C ASP A 232 0.47 -13.01 -15.14
N GLU A 233 1.38 -12.07 -14.87
CA GLU A 233 1.90 -11.76 -13.52
C GLU A 233 0.95 -10.90 -12.66
N LEU A 234 -0.07 -10.29 -13.27
CA LEU A 234 -1.05 -9.41 -12.62
C LEU A 234 -2.34 -10.15 -12.22
N HIS A 235 -2.48 -11.41 -12.63
CA HIS A 235 -3.63 -12.27 -12.34
C HIS A 235 -3.33 -13.35 -11.29
N ARG A 236 -2.09 -13.41 -10.80
CA ARG A 236 -1.71 -14.17 -9.60
C ARG A 236 -1.72 -13.22 -8.42
#